data_AF-A0A8B6CIQ4-F1
#
_entry.id   AF-A0A8B6CIQ4-F1
#
_cell.length_a   1.000
_cell.length_b   1.000
_cell.length_c   1.000
_cell.angle_alpha   90.00
_cell.angle_beta   90.00
_cell.angle_gamma   90.00
#
_symmetry.space_group_name_H-M   'P 1'
#
loop_
_entity.id
_entity.type
_entity.pdbx_description
1 polymer ?
#
loop_
_entity_poly.entity_id
_entity_poly.type
_entity_poly.pdbx_seq_one_letter_code
_entity_poly.pdbx_strand_id
1 'polypeptide(L)'
;MCDKKDKKEFKKEPCFKTCGFRERIFRGELATDAFCRRVFSEQYTNAVVLSHNGSGYDNYFLIDWLIKNSIRPDVIFNGSKIMYMAINRGLNIRVLDSLNFLPMKLSKIPKAFGLKELKKGYFPHFFNTMENQNYIGPYPDSTYYGCDYMSKDDRSDFLSWYKTKTNEVFDFAKEIKEYCCSDTTILKGRSVKIS
;
A
#
# COMPACT_ATOMS: atom_id res chain seq x y z
N MET A 1 -10.59 25.59 0.26
CA MET A 1 -11.61 24.57 0.58
C MET A 1 -12.12 23.92 -0.70
N CYS A 2 -11.61 22.74 -1.05
CA CYS A 2 -12.21 21.91 -2.10
C CYS A 2 -12.40 20.49 -1.55
N ASP A 3 -13.05 20.39 -0.40
CA ASP A 3 -13.25 19.13 0.29
C ASP A 3 -14.66 19.08 0.88
N LYS A 4 -15.59 18.56 0.09
CA LYS A 4 -16.70 17.78 0.65
C LYS A 4 -16.76 16.48 -0.15
N LYS A 5 -16.18 15.43 0.41
CA LYS A 5 -16.30 14.06 -0.11
C LYS A 5 -17.50 13.44 0.62
N ASP A 6 -18.64 13.27 -0.05
CA ASP A 6 -19.72 12.48 0.51
C ASP A 6 -19.61 11.05 0.00
N LYS A 7 -19.30 10.17 0.95
CA LYS A 7 -19.53 8.72 1.03
C LYS A 7 -19.30 7.78 -0.17
N LYS A 8 -18.92 8.22 -1.37
CA LYS A 8 -18.31 7.36 -2.43
C LYS A 8 -17.81 8.10 -3.68
N GLU A 9 -18.15 9.36 -3.90
CA GLU A 9 -17.67 10.13 -5.07
C GLU A 9 -17.18 11.54 -4.68
N PHE A 10 -16.28 12.07 -5.49
CA PHE A 10 -15.85 13.47 -5.36
C PHE A 10 -17.00 14.36 -5.84
N LYS A 11 -17.46 15.30 -5.00
CA LYS A 11 -18.51 16.26 -5.39
C LYS A 11 -18.11 17.18 -6.56
N LYS A 12 -16.82 17.19 -6.95
CA LYS A 12 -16.28 17.92 -8.12
C LYS A 12 -15.11 17.12 -8.70
N GLU A 13 -14.96 17.13 -10.02
CA GLU A 13 -13.78 16.55 -10.67
C GLU A 13 -12.48 17.23 -10.18
N PRO A 14 -11.37 16.48 -10.02
CA PRO A 14 -10.09 17.05 -9.65
C PRO A 14 -9.68 18.11 -10.67
N CYS A 15 -9.43 19.31 -10.18
CA CYS A 15 -8.94 20.41 -10.99
C CYS A 15 -7.64 20.07 -11.71
N PHE A 16 -7.70 20.17 -13.04
CA PHE A 16 -6.68 19.73 -14.00
C PHE A 16 -5.29 20.35 -13.77
N LYS A 17 -5.20 21.53 -13.11
CA LYS A 17 -3.94 22.28 -12.94
C LYS A 17 -3.53 22.65 -11.51
N THR A 18 -4.38 22.53 -10.49
CA THR A 18 -4.06 23.04 -9.13
C THR A 18 -4.18 22.05 -7.99
N CYS A 19 -4.93 20.94 -8.15
CA CYS A 19 -5.11 19.93 -7.10
C CYS A 19 -4.70 18.52 -7.55
N GLY A 20 -4.35 18.36 -8.84
CA GLY A 20 -3.62 17.23 -9.42
C GLY A 20 -4.27 15.87 -9.27
N PHE A 21 -3.79 14.90 -10.03
CA PHE A 21 -3.94 13.50 -9.62
C PHE A 21 -3.18 13.35 -8.29
N ARG A 22 -3.93 13.26 -7.17
CA ARG A 22 -3.37 13.03 -5.82
C ARG A 22 -2.84 11.59 -5.63
N GLU A 23 -2.66 10.87 -6.73
CA GLU A 23 -2.14 9.51 -6.80
C GLU A 23 -0.89 9.54 -7.68
N ARG A 24 0.17 8.90 -7.18
CA ARG A 24 1.40 8.64 -7.92
C ARG A 24 1.74 7.18 -7.72
N ILE A 25 2.08 6.51 -8.81
CA ILE A 25 2.40 5.08 -8.83
C ILE A 25 3.85 4.95 -9.27
N PHE A 26 4.67 4.30 -8.46
CA PHE A 26 6.06 3.98 -8.75
C PHE A 26 6.14 2.52 -9.16
N ARG A 27 6.89 2.20 -10.21
CA ARG A 27 6.94 0.85 -10.81
C ARG A 27 8.36 0.53 -11.27
N GLY A 28 8.63 -0.76 -11.43
CA GLY A 28 9.92 -1.28 -11.88
C GLY A 28 10.96 -1.31 -10.77
N GLU A 29 12.18 -1.71 -11.14
CA GLU A 29 13.29 -1.94 -10.20
C GLU A 29 13.69 -0.68 -9.43
N LEU A 30 13.53 0.49 -10.04
CA LEU A 30 13.85 1.78 -9.45
C LEU A 30 12.68 2.39 -8.66
N ALA A 31 11.59 1.65 -8.45
CA ALA A 31 10.40 2.18 -7.76
C ALA A 31 10.73 2.74 -6.38
N THR A 32 11.55 2.03 -5.59
CA THR A 32 11.97 2.48 -4.25
C THR A 32 12.80 3.76 -4.32
N ASP A 33 13.77 3.84 -5.23
CA ASP A 33 14.59 5.05 -5.40
C ASP A 33 13.74 6.25 -5.84
N ALA A 34 12.89 6.06 -6.83
CA ALA A 34 11.98 7.09 -7.34
C ALA A 34 10.99 7.56 -6.26
N PHE A 35 10.45 6.64 -5.46
CA PHE A 35 9.58 6.96 -4.33
C PHE A 35 10.33 7.78 -3.27
N CYS A 36 11.51 7.32 -2.83
CA CYS A 36 12.28 7.98 -1.79
C CYS A 36 12.78 9.36 -2.21
N ARG A 37 13.34 9.51 -3.43
CA ARG A 37 13.72 10.83 -3.98
C ARG A 37 12.57 11.81 -3.98
N ARG A 38 11.36 11.30 -4.29
CA ARG A 38 10.17 12.12 -4.34
C ARG A 38 9.72 12.54 -2.93
N VAL A 39 9.58 11.58 -2.03
CA VAL A 39 9.06 11.80 -0.68
C VAL A 39 10.01 12.64 0.15
N PHE A 40 11.31 12.37 0.10
CA PHE A 40 12.31 13.09 0.89
C PHE A 40 12.83 14.35 0.17
N SER A 41 11.91 15.07 -0.50
CA SER A 41 12.17 16.36 -1.14
C SER A 41 11.41 17.49 -0.44
N GLU A 42 11.84 18.74 -0.65
CA GLU A 42 11.22 19.94 -0.06
C GLU A 42 9.72 20.08 -0.39
N GLN A 43 9.25 19.44 -1.46
CA GLN A 43 7.83 19.44 -1.82
C GLN A 43 6.94 18.75 -0.77
N TYR A 44 7.50 17.86 0.04
CA TYR A 44 6.79 17.14 1.09
C TYR A 44 7.24 17.55 2.49
N THR A 45 7.76 18.77 2.65
CA THR A 45 8.04 19.34 3.97
C THR A 45 6.80 19.28 4.87
N ASN A 46 6.98 18.87 6.14
CA ASN A 46 5.97 18.58 7.15
C ASN A 46 5.02 17.40 6.83
N ALA A 47 5.34 16.57 5.83
CA ALA A 47 4.51 15.43 5.48
C ALA A 47 4.60 14.26 6.48
N VAL A 48 3.52 13.49 6.53
CA VAL A 48 3.48 12.19 7.21
C VAL A 48 3.35 11.10 6.15
N VAL A 49 4.35 10.22 6.10
CA VAL A 49 4.34 8.99 5.31
C VAL A 49 3.71 7.91 6.18
N LEU A 50 2.64 7.30 5.69
CA LEU A 50 1.90 6.29 6.43
C LEU A 50 1.84 4.98 5.64
N SER A 51 2.31 3.90 6.24
CA SER A 51 2.18 2.52 5.73
C SER A 51 1.35 1.67 6.69
N HIS A 52 1.00 0.46 6.28
CA HIS A 52 0.33 -0.51 7.14
C HIS A 52 1.21 -1.74 7.31
N ASN A 53 1.69 -1.96 8.53
CA ASN A 53 2.72 -2.94 8.86
C ASN A 53 4.11 -2.62 8.27
N GLY A 54 4.40 -1.33 8.04
CA GLY A 54 5.69 -0.91 7.50
C GLY A 54 6.86 -1.25 8.42
N SER A 55 6.65 -1.30 9.74
CA SER A 55 7.68 -1.64 10.72
C SER A 55 8.20 -3.08 10.59
N GLY A 56 7.41 -3.97 9.98
CA GLY A 56 7.79 -5.34 9.67
C GLY A 56 8.41 -5.53 8.28
N TYR A 57 8.28 -4.55 7.38
CA TYR A 57 8.64 -4.70 5.96
C TYR A 57 9.19 -3.39 5.36
N ASP A 58 8.31 -2.46 4.95
CA ASP A 58 8.66 -1.34 4.09
C ASP A 58 9.71 -0.38 4.68
N ASN A 59 9.68 -0.18 6.00
CA ASN A 59 10.53 0.81 6.67
C ASN A 59 12.03 0.47 6.55
N TYR A 60 12.39 -0.81 6.36
CA TYR A 60 13.77 -1.22 6.13
C TYR A 60 14.32 -0.72 4.79
N PHE A 61 13.50 -0.69 3.74
CA PHE A 61 13.91 -0.12 2.45
C PHE A 61 14.09 1.40 2.53
N LEU A 62 13.23 2.08 3.29
CA LEU A 62 13.33 3.53 3.47
C LEU A 62 14.59 3.92 4.24
N ILE A 63 14.89 3.25 5.36
CA ILE A 63 16.08 3.56 6.15
C ILE A 63 17.37 3.22 5.38
N ASP A 64 17.41 2.11 4.65
CA ASP A 64 18.54 1.74 3.80
C ASP A 64 18.80 2.80 2.72
N TRP A 65 17.74 3.26 2.04
CA TRP A 65 17.85 4.32 1.05
C TRP A 65 18.34 5.64 1.66
N LEU A 66 17.81 6.03 2.83
CA LEU A 66 18.23 7.25 3.54
C LEU A 66 19.71 7.20 3.91
N ILE A 67 20.18 6.09 4.49
CA ILE A 67 21.57 5.89 4.88
C ILE A 67 22.49 5.93 3.65
N LYS A 68 22.13 5.24 2.56
CA LYS A 68 22.89 5.26 1.28
C LYS A 68 22.99 6.66 0.69
N ASN A 69 22.01 7.53 0.94
CA ASN A 69 22.02 8.94 0.52
C ASN A 69 22.56 9.89 1.60
N SER A 70 23.25 9.37 2.63
CA SER A 70 23.84 10.17 3.71
C SER A 70 22.82 11.06 4.45
N ILE A 71 21.58 10.59 4.54
CA ILE A 71 20.51 11.19 5.35
C ILE A 71 20.34 10.31 6.58
N ARG A 72 20.61 10.87 7.76
CA ARG A 72 20.44 10.18 9.03
C ARG A 72 19.06 10.51 9.62
N PRO A 73 18.10 9.58 9.65
CA PRO A 73 16.85 9.77 10.36
C PRO A 73 17.01 9.55 11.87
N ASP A 74 16.12 10.14 12.65
CA ASP A 74 15.89 9.76 14.05
C ASP A 74 14.87 8.62 14.08
N VAL A 75 15.25 7.51 14.71
CA VAL A 75 14.49 6.25 14.61
C VAL A 75 14.13 5.73 15.99
N ILE A 76 12.88 5.26 16.14
CA ILE A 76 12.42 4.55 17.33
C ILE A 76 12.17 3.09 16.96
N PHE A 77 12.81 2.19 17.71
CA PHE A 77 12.73 0.76 17.52
C PHE A 77 11.85 0.08 18.58
N ASN A 78 11.29 -1.07 18.23
CA ASN A 78 10.77 -2.05 19.18
C ASN A 78 11.35 -3.43 18.82
N GLY A 79 12.37 -3.86 19.56
CA GLY A 79 13.23 -4.95 19.12
C GLY A 79 13.89 -4.60 17.78
N SER A 80 13.73 -5.47 16.78
CA SER A 80 14.24 -5.22 15.42
C SER A 80 13.34 -4.33 14.57
N LYS A 81 12.11 -4.04 14.99
CA LYS A 81 11.10 -3.33 14.18
C LYS A 81 11.28 -1.82 14.22
N ILE A 82 11.18 -1.18 13.06
CA ILE A 82 11.27 0.28 12.90
C ILE A 82 9.88 0.88 13.10
N MET A 83 9.58 1.35 14.32
CA MET A 83 8.24 1.81 14.69
C MET A 83 7.93 3.22 14.19
N TYR A 84 8.97 4.05 14.09
CA TYR A 84 8.88 5.46 13.74
C TYR A 84 10.20 5.94 13.15
N MET A 85 10.14 6.79 12.13
CA MET A 85 11.30 7.52 11.62
C MET A 85 10.96 9.01 11.43
N ALA A 86 11.85 9.89 11.86
CA ALA A 86 11.80 11.32 11.56
C ALA A 86 13.01 11.75 10.74
N ILE A 87 12.76 12.50 9.67
CA ILE A 87 13.79 13.06 8.80
C ILE A 87 13.88 14.55 9.11
N ASN A 88 14.82 14.89 9.99
CA ASN A 88 15.06 16.24 10.47
C ASN A 88 16.19 16.91 9.65
N ARG A 89 15.83 17.65 8.59
CA ARG A 89 16.73 18.49 7.77
C ARG A 89 15.97 19.64 7.11
N GLY A 90 15.18 20.39 7.89
CA GLY A 90 14.23 21.38 7.33
C GLY A 90 13.00 20.76 6.63
N LEU A 91 12.99 19.44 6.41
CA LEU A 91 11.85 18.71 5.85
C LEU A 91 10.80 18.35 6.91
N ASN A 92 11.18 17.99 8.14
CA ASN A 92 10.23 17.55 9.19
C ASN A 92 9.25 16.45 8.69
N ILE A 93 9.77 15.46 7.98
CA ILE A 93 8.97 14.32 7.47
C ILE A 93 8.95 13.23 8.52
N ARG A 94 7.78 12.64 8.76
CA ARG A 94 7.58 11.53 9.70
C ARG A 94 7.06 10.29 8.99
N VAL A 95 7.68 9.14 9.23
CA VAL A 95 7.22 7.84 8.75
C VAL A 95 6.56 7.11 9.92
N LEU A 96 5.29 6.76 9.76
CA LEU A 96 4.46 6.12 10.76
C LEU A 96 3.95 4.77 10.25
N ASP A 97 3.88 3.79 11.14
CA ASP A 97 3.19 2.52 10.88
C ASP A 97 1.76 2.56 11.45
N SER A 98 0.77 2.37 10.59
CA SER A 98 -0.64 2.33 11.01
C SER A 98 -1.01 1.13 11.87
N LEU A 99 -0.23 0.06 11.85
CA LEU A 99 -0.47 -1.10 12.70
C LEU A 99 -0.37 -0.76 14.19
N ASN A 100 0.39 0.30 14.54
CA ASN A 100 0.53 0.79 15.92
C ASN A 100 -0.77 1.35 16.51
N PHE A 101 -1.69 1.81 15.66
CA PHE A 101 -2.98 2.36 16.07
C PHE A 101 -4.18 1.61 15.49
N LEU A 102 -3.96 0.70 14.54
CA LEU A 102 -4.95 -0.22 13.96
C LEU A 102 -4.37 -1.65 14.00
N PRO A 103 -4.35 -2.33 15.16
CA PRO A 103 -3.71 -3.65 15.33
C PRO A 103 -4.56 -4.78 14.72
N MET A 104 -4.85 -4.68 13.42
CA MET A 104 -5.63 -5.65 12.66
C MET A 104 -5.13 -5.71 11.22
N LYS A 105 -5.37 -6.81 10.52
CA LYS A 105 -5.05 -6.95 9.09
C LYS A 105 -5.76 -5.87 8.26
N LEU A 106 -5.10 -5.35 7.23
CA LEU A 106 -5.66 -4.37 6.29
C LEU A 106 -7.02 -4.81 5.72
N SER A 107 -7.18 -6.10 5.39
CA SER A 107 -8.43 -6.68 4.89
C SER A 107 -9.59 -6.66 5.91
N LYS A 108 -9.31 -6.55 7.21
CA LYS A 108 -10.35 -6.44 8.25
C LYS A 108 -10.83 -5.01 8.46
N ILE A 109 -10.07 -4.01 8.01
CA ILE A 109 -10.41 -2.59 8.19
C ILE A 109 -11.77 -2.26 7.55
N PRO A 110 -12.09 -2.66 6.30
CA PRO A 110 -13.39 -2.34 5.72
C PRO A 110 -14.58 -2.84 6.56
N LYS A 111 -14.53 -4.11 6.99
CA LYS A 111 -15.59 -4.71 7.82
C LYS A 111 -15.69 -4.05 9.20
N ALA A 112 -14.55 -3.82 9.87
CA ALA A 112 -14.51 -3.23 11.20
C ALA A 112 -15.08 -1.79 11.24
N PHE A 113 -14.99 -1.04 10.13
CA PHE A 113 -15.42 0.35 10.05
C PHE A 113 -16.63 0.58 9.12
N GLY A 114 -17.31 -0.49 8.70
CA GLY A 114 -18.48 -0.41 7.81
C GLY A 114 -18.20 0.26 6.46
N LEU A 115 -16.96 0.16 5.96
CA LEU A 115 -16.59 0.68 4.64
C LEU A 115 -16.97 -0.33 3.56
N LYS A 116 -17.37 0.17 2.38
CA LYS A 116 -17.54 -0.68 1.20
C LYS A 116 -16.16 -1.16 0.77
N GLU A 117 -15.96 -2.47 0.76
CA GLU A 117 -14.77 -3.11 0.22
C GLU A 117 -14.60 -2.71 -1.26
N LEU A 118 -13.43 -2.18 -1.62
CA LEU A 118 -13.19 -1.61 -2.95
C LEU A 118 -12.84 -2.69 -3.99
N LYS A 119 -12.04 -3.67 -3.59
CA LYS A 119 -11.75 -4.86 -4.39
C LYS A 119 -11.82 -6.07 -3.49
N LYS A 120 -12.75 -6.98 -3.81
CA LYS A 120 -12.89 -8.29 -3.17
C LYS A 120 -12.09 -9.28 -4.01
N GLY A 121 -10.97 -9.77 -3.50
CA GLY A 121 -10.13 -10.73 -4.23
C GLY A 121 -8.78 -10.97 -3.55
N TYR A 122 -8.03 -11.91 -4.08
CA TYR A 122 -6.71 -12.31 -3.57
C TYR A 122 -5.64 -11.98 -4.61
N PHE A 123 -4.44 -11.62 -4.14
CA PHE A 123 -3.29 -11.33 -5.00
C PHE A 123 -2.25 -12.45 -4.87
N PRO A 124 -1.68 -12.97 -5.98
CA PRO A 124 -0.69 -14.03 -5.94
C PRO A 124 0.69 -13.50 -5.56
N HIS A 125 0.94 -13.33 -4.26
CA HIS A 125 2.17 -12.73 -3.74
C HIS A 125 3.45 -13.41 -4.22
N PHE A 126 3.47 -14.74 -4.35
CA PHE A 126 4.66 -15.46 -4.82
C PHE A 126 4.83 -15.42 -6.34
N PHE A 127 3.83 -14.94 -7.08
CA PHE A 127 3.91 -14.75 -8.53
C PHE A 127 4.53 -13.40 -8.91
N ASN A 128 4.69 -12.48 -7.94
CA ASN A 128 5.34 -11.20 -8.12
C ASN A 128 6.86 -11.34 -8.24
N THR A 129 7.32 -11.79 -9.41
CA THR A 129 8.73 -11.90 -9.78
C THR A 129 9.04 -11.02 -10.97
N MET A 130 10.32 -10.80 -11.27
CA MET A 130 10.74 -9.96 -12.39
C MET A 130 10.28 -10.51 -13.74
N GLU A 131 10.29 -11.83 -13.87
CA GLU A 131 9.90 -12.57 -15.08
C GLU A 131 8.40 -12.41 -15.38
N ASN A 132 7.58 -12.27 -14.33
CA ASN A 132 6.12 -12.21 -14.46
C ASN A 132 5.56 -10.79 -14.58
N GLN A 133 6.40 -9.74 -14.57
CA GLN A 133 5.91 -8.34 -14.57
C GLN A 133 5.04 -7.99 -15.80
N ASN A 134 5.27 -8.66 -16.94
CA ASN A 134 4.50 -8.50 -18.17
C ASN A 134 3.59 -9.70 -18.48
N TYR A 135 3.32 -10.56 -17.49
CA TYR A 135 2.53 -11.75 -17.69
C TYR A 135 1.06 -11.42 -18.00
N ILE A 136 0.56 -12.00 -19.08
CA ILE A 136 -0.85 -11.99 -19.47
C ILE A 136 -1.20 -13.43 -19.86
N GLY A 137 -2.09 -14.07 -19.10
CA GLY A 137 -2.41 -15.48 -19.30
C GLY A 137 -3.45 -16.00 -18.30
N PRO A 138 -3.57 -17.32 -18.13
CA PRO A 138 -4.43 -17.90 -17.09
C PRO A 138 -4.08 -17.40 -15.68
N TYR A 139 -5.03 -17.48 -14.76
CA TYR A 139 -4.76 -17.19 -13.35
C TYR A 139 -3.63 -18.09 -12.81
N PRO A 140 -2.67 -17.55 -12.03
CA PRO A 140 -1.59 -18.34 -11.42
C PRO A 140 -2.13 -19.46 -10.55
N ASP A 141 -1.37 -20.54 -10.41
CA ASP A 141 -1.74 -21.64 -9.52
C ASP A 141 -2.02 -21.17 -8.08
N SER A 142 -2.92 -21.88 -7.40
CA SER A 142 -3.32 -21.59 -6.01
C SER A 142 -2.13 -21.48 -5.03
N THR A 143 -1.05 -22.21 -5.27
CA THR A 143 0.19 -22.15 -4.48
C THR A 143 0.81 -20.75 -4.48
N TYR A 144 0.71 -20.00 -5.58
CA TYR A 144 1.26 -18.65 -5.67
C TYR A 144 0.54 -17.61 -4.79
N TYR A 145 -0.63 -17.95 -4.28
CA TYR A 145 -1.39 -17.13 -3.32
C TYR A 145 -1.06 -17.45 -1.86
N GLY A 146 -0.23 -18.49 -1.62
CA GLY A 146 0.08 -18.95 -0.27
C GLY A 146 -1.12 -19.58 0.43
N CYS A 147 -1.96 -20.30 -0.31
CA CYS A 147 -3.16 -20.96 0.23
C CYS A 147 -2.88 -21.90 1.41
N ASP A 148 -1.66 -22.43 1.52
CA ASP A 148 -1.25 -23.32 2.61
C ASP A 148 -0.95 -22.58 3.93
N TYR A 149 -0.73 -21.27 3.87
CA TYR A 149 -0.53 -20.42 5.05
C TYR A 149 -1.83 -19.73 5.51
N MET A 150 -2.94 -19.96 4.81
CA MET A 150 -4.24 -19.41 5.17
C MET A 150 -4.88 -20.20 6.32
N SER A 151 -5.71 -19.53 7.12
CA SER A 151 -6.57 -20.22 8.08
C SER A 151 -7.60 -21.09 7.36
N LYS A 152 -8.23 -22.06 8.05
CA LYS A 152 -9.24 -22.94 7.43
C LYS A 152 -10.38 -22.14 6.77
N ASP A 153 -10.86 -21.11 7.45
CA ASP A 153 -11.94 -20.25 6.97
C ASP A 153 -11.47 -19.41 5.76
N ASP A 154 -10.32 -18.74 5.90
CA ASP A 154 -9.75 -17.90 4.81
C ASP A 154 -9.45 -18.75 3.55
N ARG A 155 -8.98 -19.99 3.72
CA ARG A 155 -8.70 -20.95 2.63
C ARG A 155 -9.98 -21.39 1.92
N SER A 156 -11.05 -21.62 2.67
CA SER A 156 -12.36 -21.98 2.10
C SER A 156 -12.89 -20.85 1.20
N ASP A 157 -12.86 -19.62 1.71
CA ASP A 157 -13.27 -18.42 0.96
C ASP A 157 -12.40 -18.21 -0.28
N PHE A 158 -11.08 -18.40 -0.15
CA PHE A 158 -10.13 -18.33 -1.27
C PHE A 158 -10.44 -19.36 -2.35
N LEU A 159 -10.62 -20.64 -2.01
CA LEU A 159 -10.89 -21.70 -2.99
C LEU A 159 -12.22 -21.48 -3.71
N SER A 160 -13.24 -20.98 -3.00
CA SER A 160 -14.52 -20.59 -3.60
C SER A 160 -14.34 -19.48 -4.63
N TRP A 161 -13.59 -18.42 -4.27
CA TRP A 161 -13.25 -17.34 -5.19
C TRP A 161 -12.40 -17.84 -6.38
N TYR A 162 -11.37 -18.65 -6.14
CA TYR A 162 -10.44 -19.12 -7.17
C TYR A 162 -11.12 -19.96 -8.25
N LYS A 163 -12.11 -20.78 -7.88
CA LYS A 163 -12.95 -21.52 -8.84
C LYS A 163 -13.73 -20.62 -9.80
N THR A 164 -14.01 -19.37 -9.43
CA THR A 164 -14.68 -18.43 -10.34
C THR A 164 -13.76 -17.88 -11.42
N LYS A 165 -12.44 -18.07 -11.30
CA LYS A 165 -11.41 -17.48 -12.16
C LYS A 165 -10.90 -18.39 -13.28
N THR A 166 -11.41 -19.62 -13.38
CA THR A 166 -10.90 -20.68 -14.27
C THR A 166 -10.89 -20.32 -15.77
N ASN A 167 -11.69 -19.34 -16.21
CA ASN A 167 -11.77 -18.90 -17.61
C ASN A 167 -11.44 -17.41 -17.79
N GLU A 168 -10.90 -16.76 -16.77
CA GLU A 168 -10.51 -15.35 -16.85
C GLU A 168 -9.02 -15.20 -17.20
N VAL A 169 -8.68 -14.10 -17.87
CA VAL A 169 -7.30 -13.73 -18.15
C VAL A 169 -6.77 -12.88 -17.00
N PHE A 170 -5.66 -13.31 -16.44
CA PHE A 170 -4.89 -12.59 -15.45
C PHE A 170 -3.84 -11.73 -16.15
N ASP A 171 -4.01 -10.41 -16.03
CA ASP A 171 -3.03 -9.40 -16.42
C ASP A 171 -2.29 -8.93 -15.16
N PHE A 172 -1.04 -9.35 -15.00
CA PHE A 172 -0.27 -9.08 -13.79
C PHE A 172 -0.12 -7.59 -13.52
N ALA A 173 0.21 -6.79 -14.55
CA ALA A 173 0.47 -5.36 -14.43
C ALA A 173 -0.79 -4.58 -14.03
N LYS A 174 -1.95 -5.02 -14.51
CA LYS A 174 -3.26 -4.48 -14.08
C LYS A 174 -3.59 -4.90 -12.66
N GLU A 175 -3.45 -6.18 -12.34
CA GLU A 175 -3.85 -6.76 -11.06
C GLU A 175 -3.02 -6.21 -9.89
N ILE A 176 -1.69 -6.11 -10.03
CA ILE A 176 -0.82 -5.54 -9.00
C ILE A 176 -1.13 -4.06 -8.75
N LYS A 177 -1.40 -3.30 -9.82
CA LYS A 177 -1.79 -1.90 -9.71
C LYS A 177 -3.08 -1.76 -8.91
N GLU A 178 -4.11 -2.49 -9.30
CA GLU A 178 -5.41 -2.41 -8.65
C GLU A 178 -5.36 -2.89 -7.20
N TYR A 179 -4.57 -3.92 -6.91
CA TYR A 179 -4.32 -4.40 -5.55
C TYR A 179 -3.68 -3.30 -4.68
N CYS A 180 -2.55 -2.73 -5.11
CA CYS A 180 -1.88 -1.66 -4.37
C CYS A 180 -2.75 -0.39 -4.22
N CYS A 181 -3.49 -0.01 -5.27
CA CYS A 181 -4.43 1.11 -5.21
C CYS A 181 -5.58 0.85 -4.22
N SER A 182 -6.11 -0.37 -4.16
CA SER A 182 -7.14 -0.76 -3.20
C SER A 182 -6.63 -0.64 -1.76
N ASP A 183 -5.46 -1.23 -1.46
CA ASP A 183 -4.83 -1.24 -0.14
C ASP A 183 -4.54 0.18 0.38
N THR A 184 -3.94 1.01 -0.47
CA THR A 184 -3.67 2.43 -0.14
C THR A 184 -4.95 3.22 0.04
N THR A 185 -6.02 2.92 -0.71
CA THR A 185 -7.31 3.59 -0.56
C THR A 185 -8.03 3.17 0.73
N ILE A 186 -7.96 1.90 1.13
CA ILE A 186 -8.47 1.42 2.42
C ILE A 186 -7.78 2.17 3.57
N LEU A 187 -6.45 2.26 3.53
CA LEU A 187 -5.67 2.97 4.53
C LEU A 187 -6.05 4.46 4.57
N LYS A 188 -6.09 5.13 3.42
CA LYS A 188 -6.46 6.55 3.31
C LYS A 188 -7.89 6.84 3.79
N GLY A 189 -8.83 5.96 3.47
CA GLY A 189 -10.23 6.09 3.89
C GLY A 189 -10.39 6.10 5.41
N ARG A 190 -9.46 5.49 6.14
CA ARG A 190 -9.42 5.50 7.60
C ARG A 190 -8.67 6.69 8.18
N SER A 191 -7.49 7.04 7.67
CA SER A 191 -6.66 8.13 8.23
C SER A 191 -7.38 9.48 8.23
N VAL A 192 -8.22 9.74 7.23
CA VAL A 192 -9.05 10.95 7.14
C VAL A 192 -10.21 10.97 8.17
N LYS A 193 -10.60 9.83 8.74
CA LYS A 193 -11.64 9.74 9.78
C LYS A 193 -11.10 9.84 11.22
N ILE A 194 -9.78 9.75 11.41
CA ILE A 194 -9.12 9.91 12.72
C ILE A 194 -8.69 11.37 12.94
N SER A 195 -8.61 12.15 11.86
CA SER A 195 -8.21 13.57 11.87
C SER A 195 -9.39 14.52 12.02
#